data_AF-A0A7I7NM81-F1
#
_entry.id   AF-A0A7I7NM81-F1
#
_cell.length_a   1.000
_cell.length_b   1.000
_cell.length_c   1.000
_cell.angle_alpha   90.00
_cell.angle_beta   90.00
_cell.angle_gamma   90.00
#
_symmetry.space_group_name_H-M   'P 1'
#
loop_
_entity.id
_entity.type
_entity.pdbx_description
1 polymer ?
#
loop_
_entity_poly.entity_id
_entity_poly.type
_entity_poly.pdbx_seq_one_letter_code
_entity_poly.pdbx_strand_id
1 'polypeptide(L)' 'MIEADTVAHCGPTLIGEFARTLTMTDLVIGWTENHSIRNNAVTWILEGIEELQQRFPFPMAVFDSDCGW' A
#
# COMPACT_ATOMS: atom_id res chain seq x y z
N MET A 1 14.39 -3.74 2.64
CA MET A 1 13.19 -4.60 2.65
C MET A 1 12.04 -3.68 2.86
N ILE A 2 11.07 -3.72 1.96
CA ILE A 2 9.89 -2.87 2.01
C ILE A 2 8.70 -3.73 2.40
N GLU A 3 8.01 -3.30 3.44
CA GLU A 3 6.76 -3.88 3.93
C GLU A 3 5.59 -3.05 3.41
N ALA A 4 4.60 -3.70 2.81
CA ALA A 4 3.41 -3.07 2.25
C ALA A 4 2.13 -3.61 2.89
N ASP A 5 1.44 -2.76 3.66
CA ASP A 5 0.18 -3.04 4.36
C ASP A 5 -0.97 -2.21 3.78
N THR A 6 -2.21 -2.71 3.88
CA THR A 6 -3.41 -1.97 3.50
C THR A 6 -4.44 -1.90 4.62
N VAL A 7 -4.75 -0.68 5.07
CA VAL A 7 -5.80 -0.44 6.07
C VAL A 7 -7.13 -0.14 5.39
N ALA A 8 -8.14 -0.96 5.65
CA ALA A 8 -9.50 -0.75 5.18
C ALA A 8 -10.25 0.26 6.07
N HIS A 9 -10.71 1.37 5.50
CA HIS A 9 -11.66 2.25 6.21
C HIS A 9 -13.09 1.79 5.96
N CYS A 10 -13.39 0.56 6.38
CA CYS A 10 -14.76 0.05 6.36
C CYS A 10 -15.48 0.42 7.66
N GLY A 11 -16.74 0.87 7.55
CA GLY A 11 -17.65 0.92 8.69
C GLY A 11 -17.92 -0.50 9.24
N PRO A 12 -18.94 -0.72 10.08
CA PRO A 12 -19.20 -1.99 10.77
C PRO A 12 -19.47 -3.21 9.85
N THR A 13 -19.41 -3.07 8.53
CA THR A 13 -19.64 -4.12 7.53
C THR A 13 -18.61 -4.04 6.40
N LEU A 14 -18.07 -5.18 5.97
CA LEU A 14 -17.14 -5.32 4.83
C LEU A 14 -17.82 -5.29 3.43
N ILE A 15 -19.10 -4.90 3.36
CA ILE A 15 -19.88 -4.90 2.12
C ILE A 15 -19.91 -3.45 1.58
N GLY A 16 -19.10 -3.16 0.56
CA GLY A 16 -19.05 -1.85 -0.10
C GLY A 16 -17.69 -1.49 -0.73
N GLU A 17 -17.64 -0.39 -1.49
CA GLU A 17 -16.39 0.25 -1.89
C GLU A 17 -15.89 1.13 -0.73
N PHE A 18 -14.76 0.76 -0.12
CA PHE A 18 -14.16 1.51 0.98
C PHE A 18 -12.81 2.06 0.56
N ALA A 19 -12.57 3.32 0.91
CA ALA A 19 -11.23 3.87 0.81
C ALA A 19 -10.28 3.03 1.67
N ARG A 20 -9.13 2.68 1.12
CA ARG A 20 -8.05 2.03 1.87
C ARG A 20 -6.81 2.90 1.82
N THR A 21 -5.98 2.79 2.83
CA THR A 21 -4.65 3.40 2.82
C THR A 21 -3.64 2.30 2.59
N LEU A 22 -2.84 2.42 1.52
CA LEU A 22 -1.65 1.62 1.25
C LEU A 22 -0.46 2.30 1.93
N THR A 23 0.24 1.57 2.79
CA THR A 23 1.42 2.05 3.51
C THR A 23 2.62 1.23 3.07
N MET A 24 3.68 1.88 2.58
CA MET A 24 4.94 1.22 2.22
C MET A 24 6.07 1.73 3.12
N THR A 25 6.73 0.83 3.84
CA THR A 25 7.83 1.16 4.76
C THR A 25 9.11 0.45 4.36
N ASP A 26 10.17 1.20 4.07
CA ASP A 26 11.52 0.65 3.98
C ASP A 26 12.14 0.52 5.37
N LEU A 27 12.34 -0.73 5.81
CA LEU A 27 12.86 -1.06 7.13
C LEU A 27 14.36 -0.77 7.29
N VAL A 28 15.11 -0.63 6.20
CA VAL A 28 16.56 -0.41 6.24
C VAL A 28 16.88 1.03 6.56
N ILE A 29 16.13 1.97 5.98
CA ILE A 29 16.37 3.39 6.18
C ILE A 29 15.29 4.11 7.01
N GLY A 30 14.20 3.41 7.34
CA GLY A 30 13.09 3.95 8.13
C GLY A 30 12.20 4.95 7.40
N TRP A 31 12.09 4.83 6.07
CA TRP A 31 11.26 5.73 5.26
C TRP A 31 9.89 5.11 5.01
N THR A 32 8.82 5.86 5.27
CA THR A 32 7.45 5.42 5.10
C THR A 32 6.70 6.36 4.17
N GLU A 33 6.01 5.79 3.19
CA GLU A 33 5.10 6.51 2.31
C GLU A 33 3.69 5.94 2.40
N ASN A 34 2.69 6.82 2.21
CA ASN A 34 1.28 6.47 2.27
C ASN A 34 0.56 6.92 0.99
N HIS A 35 -0.36 6.09 0.51
CA HIS A 35 -1.21 6.38 -0.64
C HIS A 35 -2.64 5.90 -0.41
N SER A 36 -3.63 6.71 -0.78
CA SER A 36 -5.05 6.39 -0.60
C SER A 36 -5.59 5.73 -1.86
N ILE A 37 -6.06 4.49 -1.75
CA ILE A 37 -6.69 3.73 -2.85
C ILE A 37 -8.20 3.64 -2.66
N ARG A 38 -8.94 3.61 -3.78
CA ARG A 38 -10.40 3.77 -3.78
C ARG A 38 -11.16 2.53 -3.31
N ASN A 39 -10.68 1.33 -3.62
CA ASN A 39 -11.25 0.05 -3.19
C ASN A 39 -10.16 -1.06 -3.23
N ASN A 40 -10.53 -2.31 -2.92
CA ASN A 40 -9.58 -3.45 -2.87
C ASN A 40 -9.31 -4.12 -4.23
N ALA A 41 -9.67 -3.49 -5.35
CA ALA A 41 -9.35 -4.04 -6.65
C ALA A 41 -7.83 -4.00 -6.86
N VAL A 42 -7.27 -5.13 -7.30
CA VAL A 42 -5.83 -5.31 -7.56
C VAL A 42 -5.26 -4.19 -8.45
N THR A 43 -6.05 -3.68 -9.40
CA THR A 43 -5.67 -2.56 -10.27
C THR A 43 -5.26 -1.31 -9.47
N TRP A 44 -6.04 -0.90 -8.46
CA TRP A 44 -5.72 0.29 -7.67
C TRP A 44 -4.54 0.06 -6.72
N ILE A 45 -4.34 -1.17 -6.26
CA ILE A 45 -3.17 -1.53 -5.45
C ILE A 45 -1.90 -1.43 -6.30
N LEU A 46 -1.92 -1.97 -7.52
CA LEU A 46 -0.77 -1.89 -8.44
C LEU A 46 -0.46 -0.46 -8.85
N GLU A 47 -1.47 0.34 -9.20
CA GLU A 47 -1.28 1.77 -9.50
C GLU A 47 -0.73 2.52 -8.29
N GLY A 48 -1.27 2.26 -7.09
CA GLY A 48 -0.76 2.87 -5.85
C GLY A 48 0.69 2.48 -5.55
N ILE A 49 1.08 1.22 -5.80
CA ILE A 49 2.46 0.79 -5.69
C ILE A 49 3.33 1.54 -6.69
N GLU A 50 2.96 1.59 -7.98
CA GLU A 50 3.70 2.31 -9.03
C GLU A 50 3.94 3.77 -8.66
N GLU A 51 2.91 4.48 -8.20
CA GLU A 51 3.05 5.87 -7.73
C GLU A 51 3.99 5.99 -6.52
N LEU A 52 3.87 5.08 -5.56
CA LEU A 52 4.75 5.06 -4.40
C LEU A 52 6.21 4.79 -4.81
N GLN A 53 6.47 3.89 -5.77
CA GLN A 53 7.83 3.64 -6.27
C GLN A 53 8.49 4.91 -6.83
N GLN A 54 7.71 5.77 -7.50
CA GLN A 54 8.21 7.04 -8.05
C GLN A 54 8.50 8.09 -6.97
N ARG A 55 7.88 7.97 -5.79
CA ARG A 55 8.07 8.90 -4.66
C ARG A 55 9.24 8.50 -3.77
N PHE A 56 9.61 7.22 -3.76
CA PHE A 56 10.75 6.75 -3.00
C PHE A 56 12.05 7.40 -3.51
N PRO A 57 12.87 8.00 -2.64
CA PRO A 57 14.10 8.67 -3.07
C PRO A 57 15.25 7.71 -3.44
N PHE A 58 15.00 6.39 -3.47
CA PHE A 58 16.00 5.35 -3.72
C PHE A 58 15.37 4.10 -4.36
N PRO A 59 16.16 3.29 -5.09
CA PRO A 59 15.66 2.08 -5.72
C PRO A 59 15.21 1.04 -4.69
N MET A 60 13.99 0.56 -4.83
CA MET A 60 13.42 -0.46 -3.95
C MET A 60 14.00 -1.83 -4.29
N ALA A 61 14.64 -2.49 -3.33
CA ALA A 61 15.38 -3.73 -3.57
C ALA A 61 14.58 -5.03 -3.31
N VAL A 62 13.61 -5.01 -2.38
CA VAL A 62 12.82 -6.18 -1.97
C VAL A 62 11.45 -5.71 -1.50
N PHE A 63 10.36 -6.21 -2.09
CA PHE A 63 8.97 -5.91 -1.75
C PHE A 63 8.33 -7.15 -1.11
N ASP A 64 7.90 -7.04 0.14
CA ASP A 64 7.19 -8.05 0.91
C ASP A 64 5.80 -7.48 1.28
N SER A 65 4.73 -8.19 0.94
CA SER A 65 3.35 -7.76 1.21
C SER A 65 2.64 -8.84 2.01
N ASP A 66 2.16 -8.46 3.18
CA ASP A 66 1.51 -9.34 4.14
C ASP A 66 -0.01 -9.50 3.90
N CYS A 67 -0.56 -8.74 2.95
CA CYS A 67 -1.94 -8.87 2.53
C CYS A 67 -2.11 -10.07 1.59
N GLY A 68 -2.31 -11.26 2.18
CA GLY A 68 -2.80 -12.44 1.47
C GLY A 68 -4.06 -12.12 0.66
N TRP A 69 -4.05 -12.56 -0.61
CA TRP A 69 -5.06 -12.34 -1.64
C TRP A 69 -6.48 -12.77 -1.25
#